data_AF-A0A3B6DBT8-F1
#
_entry.id   AF-A0A3B6DBT8-F1
#
_cell.length_a   1.000
_cell.length_b   1.000
_cell.length_c   1.000
_cell.angle_alpha   90.00
_cell.angle_beta   90.00
_cell.angle_gamma   90.00
#
_symmetry.space_group_name_H-M   'P 1'
#
loop_
_entity.id
_entity.type
_entity.pdbx_description
1 polymer ?
#
loop_
_entity_poly.entity_id
_entity_poly.type
_entity_poly.pdbx_seq_one_letter_code
_entity_poly.pdbx_strand_id
1 'polypeptide(L)' 'MMEKYMETRAKHVEDERNKPRVVDECSIKNCIYLLKTMDITPIEEIKPFRVFKIPENREIFMSARSETALMWLRAEME' A
#
# COMPACT_ATOMS: atom_id res chain seq x y z
N MET A 1 -20.06 5.75 -39.48
CA MET A 1 -18.66 5.50 -39.07
C MET A 1 -18.27 6.31 -37.83
N MET A 2 -18.67 7.59 -37.76
CA MET A 2 -18.43 8.49 -36.62
C MET A 2 -19.11 8.06 -35.30
N GLU A 3 -20.34 7.51 -35.37
CA GLU A 3 -21.07 7.04 -34.18
C GLU A 3 -20.34 5.90 -33.46
N LYS A 4 -19.82 4.92 -34.21
CA LYS A 4 -19.00 3.83 -33.66
C LYS A 4 -17.74 4.34 -32.95
N TYR A 5 -17.14 5.42 -33.47
CA TYR A 5 -15.96 6.05 -32.84
C TYR A 5 -16.33 6.72 -31.51
N MET A 6 -17.47 7.43 -31.48
CA MET A 6 -17.98 8.08 -30.26
C MET A 6 -18.35 7.05 -29.19
N GLU A 7 -19.03 5.96 -29.55
CA GLU A 7 -19.35 4.86 -28.64
C GLU A 7 -18.11 4.16 -28.08
N THR A 8 -17.09 3.95 -28.92
CA THR A 8 -15.82 3.31 -28.49
C THR A 8 -15.07 4.21 -27.51
N ARG A 9 -15.06 5.53 -27.76
CA ARG A 9 -14.46 6.52 -26.87
C ARG A 9 -15.24 6.62 -25.55
N ALA A 10 -16.57 6.62 -25.59
CA ALA A 10 -17.40 6.64 -24.39
C ALA A 10 -17.15 5.38 -23.53
N LYS A 11 -17.12 4.20 -24.15
CA LYS A 11 -16.79 2.93 -23.47
C LYS A 11 -15.40 2.94 -22.84
N HIS A 12 -14.37 3.43 -23.55
CA HIS A 12 -13.02 3.56 -22.98
C HIS A 12 -12.97 4.50 -21.76
N VAL A 13 -13.71 5.62 -21.79
CA VAL A 13 -13.76 6.56 -20.66
C VAL A 13 -14.51 5.96 -19.46
N GLU A 14 -15.55 5.18 -19.72
CA GLU A 14 -16.30 4.47 -18.68
C GLU A 14 -15.48 3.34 -18.05
N ASP A 15 -14.74 2.56 -18.85
CA ASP A 15 -13.82 1.51 -18.37
C ASP A 15 -12.65 2.11 -17.57
N GLU A 16 -12.09 3.25 -17.97
CA GLU A 16 -11.06 3.97 -17.21
C GLU A 16 -11.59 4.44 -15.84
N ARG A 17 -12.87 4.84 -15.77
CA ARG A 17 -13.53 5.29 -14.54
C ARG A 17 -13.97 4.13 -13.64
N ASN A 18 -14.25 2.97 -14.21
CA ASN A 18 -14.63 1.73 -13.53
C ASN A 18 -13.46 0.77 -13.28
N LYS A 19 -12.23 1.12 -13.66
CA LYS A 19 -11.04 0.43 -13.15
C LYS A 19 -11.17 0.42 -11.63
N PRO A 20 -11.17 -0.75 -10.97
CA PRO A 20 -11.09 -0.78 -9.52
C PRO A 20 -9.89 0.08 -9.17
N ARG A 21 -10.11 1.11 -8.35
CA ARG A 21 -9.00 1.81 -7.71
C ARG A 21 -8.19 0.69 -7.09
N VAL A 22 -7.02 0.39 -7.65
CA VAL A 22 -6.10 -0.57 -7.05
C VAL A 22 -5.94 -0.01 -5.65
N VAL A 23 -6.58 -0.67 -4.69
CA VAL A 23 -6.34 -0.36 -3.29
C VAL A 23 -4.86 -0.66 -3.20
N ASP A 24 -4.05 0.38 -3.07
CA ASP A 24 -2.61 0.21 -2.91
C ASP A 24 -2.44 -0.68 -1.68
N GLU A 25 -2.23 -1.97 -1.93
CA GLU A 25 -2.20 -3.00 -0.89
C GLU A 25 -1.10 -2.64 0.10
N CYS A 26 -0.05 -1.96 -0.40
CA CYS A 26 1.07 -1.41 0.33
C CYS A 26 0.90 0.07 0.73
N SER A 27 -0.34 0.56 0.89
CA SER A 27 -0.56 1.91 1.40
C SER A 27 -0.05 2.05 2.85
N ILE A 28 0.40 3.26 3.23
CA ILE A 28 0.83 3.56 4.61
C ILE A 28 -0.26 3.16 5.63
N LYS A 29 -1.53 3.41 5.28
CA LYS A 29 -2.67 3.07 6.15
C LYS A 29 -2.73 1.56 6.45
N ASN A 30 -2.50 0.73 5.44
CA ASN A 30 -2.50 -0.73 5.59
C ASN A 30 -1.28 -1.20 6.38
N CYS A 31 -0.09 -0.64 6.13
CA CYS A 31 1.11 -0.96 6.91
C CYS A 31 0.90 -0.63 8.40
N ILE A 32 0.32 0.52 8.72
CA ILE A 32 0.02 0.90 10.12
C ILE A 32 -1.06 0.00 10.73
N TYR A 33 -2.09 -0.36 9.97
CA TYR A 33 -3.12 -1.29 10.45
C TYR A 33 -2.52 -2.65 10.80
N LEU A 34 -1.68 -3.21 9.92
CA LEU A 34 -0.99 -4.47 10.16
C LEU A 34 -0.01 -4.35 11.34
N LEU A 35 0.77 -3.27 11.42
CA LEU A 35 1.70 -3.01 12.52
C LEU A 35 1.00 -3.03 13.89
N LYS A 36 -0.21 -2.47 14.00
CA LYS A 36 -1.00 -2.48 15.23
C LYS A 36 -1.47 -3.87 15.67
N THR A 37 -1.43 -4.85 14.77
CA THR A 37 -1.70 -6.26 15.11
C THR A 37 -0.45 -7.01 15.58
N MET A 38 0.73 -6.40 15.45
CA MET A 38 2.00 -6.96 15.89
C MET A 38 2.33 -6.53 17.33
N ASP A 39 3.28 -7.23 17.95
CA ASP A 39 3.79 -6.91 19.28
C ASP A 39 4.79 -5.74 19.23
N ILE A 40 4.23 -4.52 19.22
CA ILE A 40 4.99 -3.26 19.21
C ILE A 40 4.77 -2.45 20.48
N THR A 41 5.83 -1.82 20.98
CA THR A 41 5.72 -0.88 22.09
C THR A 41 5.24 0.50 21.62
N PRO A 42 4.62 1.33 22.49
CA PRO A 42 4.21 2.69 22.11
C PRO A 42 5.35 3.59 21.62
N ILE A 43 6.58 3.32 22.09
CA ILE A 43 7.79 4.05 21.66
C ILE A 43 8.17 3.65 20.22
N GLU A 44 7.96 2.39 19.85
CA GLU A 44 8.21 1.87 18.51
C GLU A 44 7.11 2.25 17.51
N GLU A 45 5.94 2.73 17.94
CA GLU A 45 4.85 3.08 17.00
C GLU A 45 5.18 4.32 16.15
N ILE A 46 6.06 5.21 16.62
CA ILE A 46 6.33 6.51 15.99
C ILE A 46 7.43 6.45 14.92
N LYS A 47 8.43 5.58 15.12
CA LYS A 47 9.57 5.47 14.20
C LYS A 47 9.22 4.91 12.79
N PRO A 48 8.27 3.95 12.64
CA PRO A 48 7.87 3.37 11.36
C PRO A 48 7.28 4.38 10.37
N PHE A 49 6.72 5.51 10.84
CA PHE A 49 6.21 6.56 9.96
C PHE A 49 7.29 7.13 9.03
N ARG A 50 8.58 7.04 9.38
CA ARG A 50 9.68 7.43 8.50
C ARG A 50 9.98 6.34 7.46
N VAL A 51 10.03 5.09 7.91
CA VAL A 51 10.31 3.91 7.08
C VAL A 51 9.25 3.75 5.99
N PHE A 52 7.97 3.88 6.35
CA PHE A 52 6.85 3.72 5.41
C PHE A 52 6.67 4.88 4.42
N LYS A 53 7.47 5.95 4.45
CA LYS A 53 7.44 6.96 3.38
C LYS A 53 7.94 6.40 2.04
N ILE A 54 8.85 5.43 2.11
CA ILE A 54 9.45 4.76 0.95
C ILE A 54 8.51 3.65 0.48
N PRO A 55 8.03 3.66 -0.78
CA PRO A 55 7.17 2.62 -1.33
C PRO A 55 7.70 1.20 -1.20
N GLU A 56 8.99 1.02 -1.51
CA GLU A 56 9.68 -0.26 -1.48
C GLU A 56 9.69 -0.84 -0.05
N ASN A 57 9.86 0.01 0.96
CA ASN A 57 9.80 -0.40 2.36
C ASN A 57 8.41 -0.88 2.77
N ARG A 58 7.35 -0.32 2.19
CA ARG A 58 5.98 -0.79 2.44
C ARG A 58 5.77 -2.16 1.80
N GLU A 59 6.29 -2.37 0.60
CA GLU A 59 6.22 -3.66 -0.09
C GLU A 59 6.98 -4.76 0.65
N ILE A 60 8.19 -4.46 1.14
CA ILE A 60 8.97 -5.39 1.98
C ILE A 60 8.19 -5.76 3.25
N PHE A 61 7.64 -4.76 3.94
CA PHE A 61 6.86 -4.99 5.16
C PHE A 61 5.60 -5.83 4.92
N MET A 62 4.87 -5.57 3.83
CA MET A 62 3.62 -6.27 3.51
C MET A 62 3.82 -7.68 2.94
N SER A 63 4.97 -7.96 2.33
CA SER A 63 5.27 -9.27 1.74
C SER A 63 5.91 -10.26 2.71
N ALA A 64 6.54 -9.77 3.79
CA ALA A 64 7.18 -10.61 4.79
C ALA A 64 6.19 -11.23 5.80
N ARG A 65 6.58 -12.36 6.40
CA ARG A 65 5.86 -12.92 7.56
C ARG A 65 5.92 -11.96 8.74
N SER A 66 4.87 -11.90 9.56
CA SER A 66 4.73 -10.90 10.64
C SER A 66 5.97 -10.76 11.53
N GLU A 67 6.57 -11.87 11.96
CA GLU A 67 7.78 -11.86 12.80
C GLU A 67 9.00 -11.31 12.05
N THR A 68 9.23 -11.75 10.81
CA THR A 68 10.32 -11.26 9.96
C THR A 68 10.15 -9.79 9.59
N ALA A 69 8.92 -9.37 9.28
CA ALA A 69 8.57 -7.99 8.97
C ALA A 69 8.87 -7.06 10.16
N LEU A 70 8.54 -7.52 11.38
CA LEU A 70 8.81 -6.76 12.60
C LEU A 70 10.30 -6.67 12.92
N MET A 71 11.05 -7.77 12.78
CA MET A 71 12.51 -7.77 12.95
C MET A 71 13.20 -6.85 11.95
N TRP A 72 12.80 -6.92 10.67
CA TRP A 72 13.32 -6.03 9.64
C TRP A 72 12.98 -4.57 9.93
N LEU A 73 11.73 -4.27 10.32
CA LEU A 73 11.31 -2.92 10.64
C LEU A 73 12.12 -2.34 11.81
N ARG A 74 12.43 -3.16 12.83
CA ARG A 74 13.29 -2.75 13.95
C ARG A 74 14.71 -2.41 13.50
N ALA A 75 15.29 -3.23 12.62
CA ALA A 75 16.62 -2.96 12.05
C ALA A 75 16.64 -1.64 11.25
N GLU A 76 15.54 -1.31 10.56
CA GLU A 76 15.45 -0.08 9.75
C GLU A 76 15.11 1.19 10.56
N MET A 77 14.85 1.03 11.87
CA MET A 77 14.57 2.11 12.82
C MET A 77 15.75 2.43 13.77
N GLU A 78 16.82 1.65 13.67
CA GLU A 78 18.08 1.82 14.41
C GLU A 78 18.92 2.96 13.80
#